data_AF-A0A090WG33-F1
#
_entry.id   AF-A0A090WG33-F1
#
_cell.length_a   1.000
_cell.length_b   1.000
_cell.length_c   1.000
_cell.angle_alpha   90.00
_cell.angle_beta   90.00
_cell.angle_gamma   90.00
#
_symmetry.space_group_name_H-M   'P 1'
#
loop_
_entity.id
_entity.type
_entity.pdbx_description
1 polymer ?
#
loop_
_entity_poly.entity_id
_entity_poly.type
_entity_poly.pdbx_seq_one_letter_code
_entity_poly.pdbx_strand_id
1 'polypeptide(L)'
;MLDFRGLNEKHEYHIVSVKDDPLSAIQSTIEKKDIELVVMGTKGASNYENKLFGSNTINVMENLRSSPILGIPLDARLVHIKEIVFPTSFKTHYKRRELVHLVEIAQLQDANIRFTR
;
A
#
# COMPACT_ATOMS: atom_id res chain seq x y z
N MET A 1 -10.86 -2.06 20.69
CA MET A 1 -9.61 -2.80 20.96
C MET A 1 -9.42 -3.76 19.80
N LEU A 2 -8.37 -3.62 19.01
CA LEU A 2 -8.10 -4.47 17.84
C LEU A 2 -7.62 -5.84 18.33
N ASP A 3 -8.57 -6.65 18.77
CA ASP A 3 -8.29 -7.99 19.27
C ASP A 3 -8.32 -8.95 18.08
N PHE A 4 -7.25 -8.94 17.27
CA PHE A 4 -7.14 -9.87 16.15
C PHE A 4 -5.70 -10.36 15.94
N ARG A 5 -5.54 -11.64 16.28
CA ARG A 5 -4.56 -12.64 15.78
C ARG A 5 -3.29 -12.71 16.63
N GLY A 6 -2.88 -13.97 16.86
CA GLY A 6 -1.87 -14.35 17.84
C GLY A 6 -0.60 -13.51 17.79
N LEU A 7 0.03 -13.36 18.97
CA LEU A 7 1.29 -12.65 19.14
C LEU A 7 2.33 -13.17 18.15
N ASN A 8 2.69 -12.34 17.18
CA ASN A 8 3.89 -12.55 16.39
C ASN A 8 5.02 -11.84 17.13
N GLU A 9 5.89 -12.59 17.80
CA GLU A 9 7.01 -12.04 18.58
C GLU A 9 7.99 -11.21 17.74
N LYS A 10 7.96 -11.35 16.41
CA LYS A 10 8.76 -10.54 15.47
C LYS A 10 8.08 -9.24 15.06
N HIS A 11 6.83 -9.00 15.48
CA HIS A 11 6.07 -7.82 15.08
C HIS A 11 6.07 -6.77 16.19
N GLU A 12 6.65 -5.62 15.87
CA GLU A 12 6.65 -4.44 16.73
C GLU A 12 5.75 -3.34 16.17
N TYR A 13 5.09 -2.61 17.06
CA TYR A 13 4.23 -1.49 16.71
C TYR A 13 4.82 -0.19 17.25
N HIS A 14 4.93 0.83 16.39
CA HIS A 14 5.36 2.16 16.79
C HIS A 14 4.35 3.21 16.32
N ILE A 15 3.87 4.02 17.26
CA ILE A 15 3.00 5.16 16.94
C ILE A 15 3.87 6.38 16.67
N VAL A 16 3.55 7.10 15.59
CA VAL A 16 4.22 8.36 15.22
C VAL A 16 3.14 9.42 15.03
N SER A 17 3.36 10.60 15.61
CA SER A 17 2.51 11.78 15.42
C SER A 17 3.35 12.89 14.81
N VAL A 18 2.94 13.38 13.64
CA VAL A 18 3.62 14.44 12.90
C VAL A 18 2.60 15.53 12.60
N LYS A 19 2.99 16.80 12.80
CA LYS A 19 2.17 17.96 12.43
C LYS A 19 2.63 18.47 11.06
N ASP A 20 2.04 17.91 10.01
CA ASP A 20 2.29 18.30 8.62
C ASP A 20 1.13 17.88 7.71
N ASP A 21 1.19 18.21 6.42
CA ASP A 21 0.29 17.61 5.44
C ASP A 21 0.63 16.11 5.23
N PRO A 22 -0.34 15.28 4.82
CA PRO A 22 -0.13 13.83 4.72
C PRO A 22 1.04 13.40 3.84
N LEU A 23 1.30 14.07 2.72
CA LEU A 23 2.39 13.70 1.82
C LEU A 23 3.73 13.98 2.48
N SER A 24 3.91 15.19 3.01
CA SER A 24 5.15 15.61 3.69
C SER A 24 5.42 14.80 4.96
N ALA A 25 4.38 14.51 5.74
CA ALA A 25 4.47 13.64 6.91
C ALA A 25 4.92 12.22 6.55
N ILE A 26 4.33 11.62 5.51
CA ILE A 26 4.70 10.27 5.05
C ILE A 26 6.14 10.27 4.53
N GLN A 27 6.52 11.21 3.66
CA GLN A 27 7.86 11.31 3.10
C GLN A 27 8.94 11.42 4.19
N SER A 28 8.78 12.37 5.11
CA SER A 28 9.75 12.57 6.18
C SER A 28 9.81 11.38 7.15
N THR A 29 8.71 10.64 7.32
CA THR A 29 8.69 9.43 8.16
C THR A 29 9.39 8.27 7.46
N ILE A 30 9.20 8.09 6.15
CA ILE A 30 9.90 7.09 5.35
C ILE A 30 11.42 7.29 5.47
N GLU A 31 11.90 8.51 5.27
CA GLU A 31 13.32 8.81 5.34
C GLU A 31 13.93 8.57 6.74
N LYS A 32 13.19 8.90 7.80
CA LYS A 32 13.67 8.74 9.19
C LYS A 32 13.67 7.30 9.68
N LYS A 33 12.78 6.46 9.14
CA LYS A 33 12.52 5.10 9.65
C LYS A 33 12.81 3.98 8.66
N ASP A 34 13.30 4.33 7.46
CA ASP A 34 13.59 3.39 6.38
C ASP A 34 12.39 2.49 6.02
N ILE A 35 11.25 3.13 5.74
CA ILE A 35 9.99 2.42 5.44
C ILE A 35 9.99 1.96 3.98
N GLU A 36 9.87 0.65 3.77
CA GLU A 36 9.88 0.03 2.42
C GLU A 36 8.49 -0.10 1.77
N LEU A 37 7.41 -0.01 2.56
CA LEU A 37 6.03 -0.10 2.07
C LEU A 37 5.09 0.81 2.85
N VAL A 38 4.30 1.62 2.14
CA VAL A 38 3.22 2.43 2.73
C VAL A 38 1.90 1.72 2.54
N VAL A 39 1.20 1.39 3.63
CA VAL A 39 -0.17 0.87 3.59
C VAL A 39 -1.12 1.99 3.99
N MET A 40 -2.12 2.29 3.14
CA MET A 40 -3.10 3.34 3.43
C MET A 40 -4.49 3.01 2.90
N GLY A 41 -5.52 3.63 3.48
CA GLY A 41 -6.89 3.52 2.96
C GLY A 41 -7.05 4.24 1.62
N THR A 42 -7.94 3.73 0.76
CA THR A 42 -8.27 4.42 -0.51
C THR A 42 -9.20 5.61 -0.32
N LYS A 43 -10.00 5.62 0.75
CA LYS A 43 -10.93 6.71 1.10
C LYS A 43 -10.65 7.24 2.51
N GLY A 44 -10.88 8.54 2.69
CA GLY A 44 -10.78 9.22 3.99
C GLY A 44 -12.14 9.42 4.66
N ALA A 45 -12.14 10.12 5.80
CA ALA A 45 -13.33 10.30 6.65
C ALA A 45 -14.54 10.97 5.98
N SER A 46 -14.32 11.82 4.97
CA SER A 46 -15.39 12.50 4.24
C SER A 46 -16.14 11.61 3.24
N ASN A 47 -15.66 10.38 3.02
CA ASN A 47 -16.27 9.26 2.31
C ASN A 47 -17.30 9.63 1.22
N TYR A 48 -16.92 10.50 0.27
CA TYR A 48 -17.79 10.90 -0.83
C TYR A 48 -18.15 9.68 -1.68
N GLU A 49 -19.44 9.36 -1.72
CA GLU A 49 -20.03 8.16 -2.34
C GLU A 49 -19.54 7.90 -3.78
N ASN A 50 -19.25 8.96 -4.55
CA ASN A 50 -18.98 8.86 -5.99
C ASN A 50 -17.48 8.84 -6.38
N LYS A 51 -16.54 8.74 -5.43
CA LYS A 51 -15.10 8.67 -5.74
C LYS A 51 -14.48 7.36 -5.29
N LEU A 52 -13.64 6.77 -6.16
CA LEU A 52 -12.86 5.57 -5.84
C LEU A 52 -11.71 5.86 -4.86
N PHE A 53 -11.10 7.04 -4.98
CA PHE A 53 -9.98 7.49 -4.15
C PHE A 53 -10.23 8.86 -3.50
N GLY A 54 -9.77 9.02 -2.26
CA GLY A 54 -9.73 10.31 -1.56
C GLY A 54 -8.63 11.23 -2.08
N SER A 55 -8.77 12.54 -1.89
CA SER A 55 -7.79 13.53 -2.37
C SER A 55 -6.39 13.31 -1.81
N ASN A 56 -6.28 12.99 -0.52
CA ASN A 56 -4.99 12.68 0.10
C ASN A 56 -4.37 11.42 -0.49
N THR A 57 -5.15 10.37 -0.71
CA THR A 57 -4.68 9.12 -1.32
C THR A 57 -4.16 9.36 -2.73
N ILE A 58 -4.91 10.10 -3.56
CA ILE A 58 -4.45 10.48 -4.91
C ILE A 58 -3.16 11.27 -4.83
N ASN A 59 -3.10 12.31 -3.98
CA ASN A 59 -1.92 13.15 -3.84
C ASN A 59 -0.67 12.32 -3.45
N VAL A 60 -0.83 11.36 -2.54
CA VAL A 60 0.26 10.47 -2.12
C VAL A 60 0.65 9.50 -3.23
N MET A 61 -0.31 8.86 -3.92
CA MET A 61 -0.04 7.96 -5.05
C MET A 61 0.65 8.65 -6.21
N GLU A 62 0.29 9.90 -6.50
CA GLU A 62 0.82 10.66 -7.62
C GLU A 62 2.19 11.28 -7.34
N ASN A 63 2.52 11.58 -6.08
CA ASN A 63 3.73 12.37 -5.74
C ASN A 63 4.75 11.63 -4.88
N LEU A 64 4.38 10.55 -4.20
CA LEU A 64 5.35 9.72 -3.49
C LEU A 64 6.20 8.92 -4.51
N ARG A 65 7.52 8.98 -4.39
CA ARG A 65 8.47 8.29 -5.28
C ARG A 65 9.41 7.34 -4.53
N SER A 66 9.54 7.50 -3.22
CA SER A 66 10.50 6.78 -2.38
C SER A 66 10.05 5.37 -2.04
N SER A 67 8.74 5.11 -1.95
CA SER A 67 8.18 3.82 -1.52
C SER A 67 6.92 3.45 -2.32
N PRO A 68 6.70 2.14 -2.60
CA PRO A 68 5.41 1.65 -3.09
C PRO A 68 4.28 1.89 -2.08
N ILE A 69 3.06 1.94 -2.60
CA ILE A 69 1.84 2.16 -1.83
C ILE A 69 0.89 0.99 -2.03
N LEU A 70 0.43 0.39 -0.93
CA LEU A 70 -0.66 -0.58 -0.89
C LEU A 70 -1.94 0.12 -0.42
N GLY A 71 -2.81 0.44 -1.38
CA GLY A 71 -4.12 1.05 -1.13
C GLY A 71 -5.17 0.02 -0.73
N ILE A 72 -5.77 0.16 0.45
CA ILE A 72 -6.79 -0.76 0.98
C ILE A 72 -8.19 -0.12 0.87
N PRO A 73 -9.11 -0.69 0.06
CA PRO A 73 -10.51 -0.30 0.02
C PRO A 73 -11.22 -0.51 1.36
N LEU A 74 -12.26 0.30 1.63
CA LEU A 74 -13.03 0.23 2.89
C LEU A 74 -13.74 -1.13 3.07
N ASP A 75 -14.20 -1.70 1.97
CA ASP A 75 -14.93 -2.97 1.89
C ASP A 75 -14.01 -4.17 1.58
N ALA A 76 -12.69 -3.96 1.58
CA ALA A 76 -11.72 -5.01 1.36
C ALA A 76 -11.86 -6.11 2.43
N ARG A 77 -12.07 -7.34 1.96
CA ARG A 77 -12.08 -8.52 2.83
C ARG A 77 -10.74 -9.21 2.71
N LEU A 78 -10.14 -9.55 3.85
CA LEU A 78 -8.95 -10.38 3.83
C LEU A 78 -9.35 -11.81 3.48
N VAL A 79 -9.17 -12.14 2.22
CA VAL A 79 -9.29 -13.50 1.68
C VAL A 79 -7.94 -13.93 1.15
N HIS A 80 -7.72 -15.25 1.08
CA HIS A 80 -6.55 -15.80 0.41
C HIS A 80 -6.53 -15.36 -1.06
N ILE A 81 -5.48 -14.66 -1.45
CA ILE A 81 -5.34 -14.07 -2.79
C ILE A 81 -4.86 -15.18 -3.73
N LYS A 82 -5.70 -15.59 -4.69
CA LYS A 82 -5.32 -16.63 -5.67
C LYS A 82 -4.62 -16.05 -6.91
N GLU A 83 -4.92 -14.80 -7.22
CA GLU A 83 -4.44 -14.13 -8.42
C GLU A 83 -4.27 -12.63 -8.17
N ILE A 84 -3.17 -12.08 -8.66
CA ILE A 84 -2.87 -10.65 -8.66
C ILE A 84 -2.80 -10.18 -10.11
N VAL A 85 -3.65 -9.23 -10.47
CA VAL A 85 -3.66 -8.64 -11.82
C VAL A 85 -2.64 -7.50 -11.86
N PHE A 86 -1.66 -7.63 -12.76
CA PHE A 86 -0.68 -6.59 -13.04
C PHE A 86 -1.02 -5.92 -14.39
N PRO A 87 -1.69 -4.76 -14.36
CA PRO A 87 -2.02 -4.02 -15.58
C PRO A 87 -0.75 -3.38 -16.14
N THR A 88 -0.43 -3.67 -17.39
CA THR A 88 0.74 -3.13 -18.08
C THR A 88 0.49 -2.93 -19.56
N SER A 89 0.93 -1.78 -20.08
CA SER A 89 0.92 -1.55 -21.53
C SER A 89 2.12 -2.17 -22.25
N PHE A 90 3.05 -2.79 -21.51
CA PHE A 90 4.38 -3.28 -21.96
C PHE A 90 5.29 -2.21 -22.59
N LYS A 91 4.91 -0.93 -22.52
CA LYS A 91 5.72 0.20 -23.04
C LYS A 91 6.71 0.73 -22.01
N THR A 92 6.38 0.58 -20.73
CA THR A 92 7.20 1.06 -19.61
C THR A 92 8.14 -0.05 -19.15
N HIS A 93 9.42 0.28 -18.99
CA HIS A 93 10.38 -0.63 -18.37
C HIS A 93 10.22 -0.57 -16.86
N TYR A 94 10.01 -1.72 -16.22
CA TYR A 94 9.94 -1.85 -14.77
C TYR A 94 11.27 -2.36 -14.22
N LYS A 95 11.76 -1.73 -13.15
CA LYS A 95 12.94 -2.21 -12.44
C LYS A 95 12.53 -3.37 -11.53
N ARG A 96 13.42 -4.35 -11.35
CA ARG A 96 13.18 -5.49 -10.44
C ARG A 96 12.74 -5.05 -9.04
N ARG A 97 13.35 -3.98 -8.51
CA ARG A 97 13.02 -3.39 -7.20
C ARG A 97 11.58 -2.87 -7.09
N GLU A 98 10.95 -2.48 -8.21
CA GLU A 98 9.58 -1.97 -8.23
C GLU A 98 8.56 -3.12 -8.15
N LEU A 99 8.98 -4.34 -8.50
CA LEU A 99 8.14 -5.53 -8.50
C LEU A 99 8.41 -6.46 -7.32
N VAL A 100 9.42 -6.18 -6.49
CA VAL A 100 9.85 -7.09 -5.40
C VAL A 100 8.70 -7.37 -4.44
N HIS A 101 8.04 -6.33 -3.94
CA HIS A 101 6.89 -6.44 -3.04
C HIS A 101 5.70 -7.17 -3.70
N LEU A 102 5.46 -6.97 -4.99
CA LEU A 102 4.39 -7.68 -5.73
C LEU A 102 4.65 -9.19 -5.74
N VAL A 103 5.90 -9.58 -6.00
CA VAL A 103 6.33 -10.99 -6.03
C VAL A 103 6.29 -11.60 -4.63
N GLU A 104 6.74 -10.87 -3.61
CA GLU A 104 6.70 -11.33 -2.21
C GLU A 104 5.27 -11.56 -1.74
N ILE A 105 4.35 -10.63 -2.01
CA ILE A 105 2.92 -10.80 -1.69
C ILE A 105 2.36 -12.02 -2.43
N ALA A 106 2.71 -12.20 -3.70
CA ALA A 106 2.26 -13.36 -4.47
C ALA A 106 2.77 -14.67 -3.84
N GLN A 107 4.05 -14.75 -3.47
CA GLN A 107 4.65 -15.91 -2.83
C GLN A 107 4.04 -16.22 -1.46
N LEU A 108 3.82 -15.19 -0.63
CA LEU A 108 3.18 -15.32 0.68
C LEU A 108 1.74 -15.82 0.59
N GLN A 109 1.07 -15.59 -0.55
CA GLN A 109 -0.30 -15.99 -0.80
C GLN A 109 -0.42 -17.18 -1.76
N ASP A 110 0.69 -17.79 -2.20
CA ASP A 110 0.69 -18.82 -3.26
C ASP A 110 -0.17 -18.39 -4.49
N ALA A 111 -0.05 -17.11 -4.86
CA ALA A 111 -0.87 -16.46 -5.87
C ALA A 111 -0.17 -16.41 -7.22
N ASN A 112 -0.96 -16.51 -8.30
CA ASN A 112 -0.46 -16.24 -9.65
C ASN A 112 -0.42 -14.74 -9.94
N ILE A 113 0.59 -14.26 -10.66
CA ILE A 113 0.61 -12.89 -11.20
C ILE A 113 0.16 -12.95 -12.66
N ARG A 114 -1.01 -12.38 -12.96
CA ARG A 114 -1.55 -12.28 -14.32
C ARG A 114 -1.23 -10.93 -14.92
N PHE A 115 -0.51 -10.93 -16.03
CA PHE A 115 -0.27 -9.73 -16.82
C PHE A 115 -1.48 -9.45 -17.71
N THR A 116 -2.04 -8.24 -17.64
CA THR A 116 -3.11 -7.79 -18.54
C THR A 116 -2.69 -6.52 -19.26
N ARG A 117 -3.16 -6.37 -20.50
CA ARG A 117 -3.01 -5.16 -21.30
C ARG A 117 -4.11 -4.15 -21.00
#